data_AF-A0A2U1LLE2-F1
#
_entry.id   AF-A0A2U1LLE2-F1
#
_cell.length_a   1.000
_cell.length_b   1.000
_cell.length_c   1.000
_cell.angle_alpha   90.00
_cell.angle_beta   90.00
_cell.angle_gamma   90.00
#
_symmetry.space_group_name_H-M   'P 1'
#
loop_
_entity.id
_entity.type
_entity.pdbx_description
1 polymer ?
#
loop_
_entity_poly.entity_id
_entity_poly.type
_entity_poly.pdbx_seq_one_letter_code
_entity_poly.pdbx_strand_id
1 'polypeptide(L)' 'MGFGDRWCNWIEACLARISFLVNGSPTDEFSMERGIRQGDPLSPFLYLIGLSLQKEG' A
#
# COMPACT_ATOMS: atom_id res chain seq x y z
N MET A 1 -16.12 1.54 -11.03
CA MET A 1 -14.84 1.61 -10.29
C MET A 1 -14.62 3.07 -9.92
N GLY A 2 -14.77 3.42 -8.65
CA GLY A 2 -14.86 4.81 -8.17
C GLY A 2 -13.54 5.60 -8.09
N PHE A 3 -12.48 5.13 -8.72
CA PHE A 3 -11.16 5.77 -8.71
C PHE A 3 -10.60 5.86 -10.13
N GLY A 4 -10.02 7.00 -10.50
CA GLY A 4 -9.45 7.22 -11.83
C GLY A 4 -8.06 6.59 -12.02
N ASP A 5 -7.69 6.29 -13.26
CA ASP A 5 -6.46 5.57 -13.62
C ASP A 5 -5.19 6.17 -13.02
N ARG A 6 -5.09 7.50 -12.97
CA ARG A 6 -3.95 8.20 -12.36
C ARG A 6 -3.78 7.83 -10.89
N TRP A 7 -4.89 7.79 -10.15
CA TRP A 7 -4.88 7.47 -8.74
C TRP A 7 -4.53 5.99 -8.54
N CYS A 8 -5.10 5.10 -9.37
CA CYS A 8 -4.76 3.68 -9.35
C CYS A 8 -3.26 3.45 -9.58
N ASN A 9 -2.66 4.12 -10.58
CA ASN A 9 -1.23 4.03 -10.85
C ASN A 9 -0.35 4.54 -9.69
N TRP A 10 -0.78 5.58 -8.96
CA TRP A 10 -0.05 6.04 -7.79
C TRP A 10 -0.08 5.01 -6.66
N ILE A 11 -1.23 4.41 -6.41
CA ILE A 11 -1.36 3.34 -5.40
C ILE A 11 -0.52 2.13 -5.80
N GLU A 12 -0.58 1.71 -7.06
CA GLU A 12 0.21 0.59 -7.58
C GLU A 12 1.72 0.84 -7.45
N ALA A 13 2.18 2.05 -7.77
CA ALA A 13 3.58 2.43 -7.59
C ALA A 13 4.02 2.39 -6.10
N CYS A 14 3.15 2.80 -5.18
CA CYS A 14 3.42 2.71 -3.74
C CYS A 14 3.48 1.26 -3.21
N LEU A 15 2.80 0.32 -3.88
CA LEU A 15 2.72 -1.08 -3.46
C LEU A 15 3.73 -2.00 -4.16
N ALA A 16 4.38 -1.54 -5.23
CA ALA A 16 5.20 -2.39 -6.10
C ALA A 16 6.45 -2.99 -5.42
N ARG A 17 7.27 -2.18 -4.75
CA ARG A 17 8.54 -2.60 -4.13
C ARG A 17 8.84 -1.75 -2.90
N ILE A 18 9.24 -2.39 -1.81
CA ILE A 18 9.45 -1.71 -0.53
C ILE A 18 10.73 -2.22 0.14
N SER A 19 11.49 -1.30 0.74
CA SER A 19 12.58 -1.58 1.66
C SER A 19 12.26 -1.04 3.06
N PHE A 20 12.82 -1.64 4.10
CA PHE A 20 12.77 -1.13 5.48
C PHE A 20 14.13 -0.55 5.86
N LEU A 21 14.13 0.51 6.67
CA LEU A 21 15.36 0.96 7.33
C LEU A 21 15.52 0.17 8.63
N VAL A 22 16.55 -0.68 8.70
CA VAL A 22 16.94 -1.43 9.89
C VAL A 22 18.29 -0.87 10.36
N ASN A 23 18.32 -0.30 11.56
CA ASN A 23 19.50 0.38 12.11
C ASN A 23 20.09 1.46 11.17
N GLY A 24 19.22 2.20 10.48
CA GLY A 24 19.62 3.25 9.54
C GLY A 24 20.12 2.76 8.18
N SER A 25 20.16 1.44 7.95
CA SER A 25 20.51 0.85 6.65
C SER A 25 19.25 0.28 5.97
N PRO A 26 19.03 0.52 4.67
CA PRO A 26 17.92 -0.09 3.95
C PRO A 26 18.13 -1.60 3.81
N THR A 27 17.06 -2.37 3.97
CA THR A 27 17.00 -3.78 3.58
C THR A 27 16.92 -3.90 2.06
N ASP A 28 17.11 -5.12 1.55
CA ASP A 28 16.72 -5.44 0.19
C ASP A 28 15.24 -5.10 -0.04
N GLU A 29 14.94 -4.68 -1.26
CA GLU A 29 13.57 -4.45 -1.70
C GLU A 29 12.86 -5.78 -1.95
N PHE A 30 11.64 -5.88 -1.45
CA PHE A 30 10.77 -7.02 -1.69
C PHE A 30 9.34 -6.55 -2.00
N SER A 31 8.56 -7.41 -2.66
CA SER A 31 7.15 -7.15 -2.96
C SER A 31 6.30 -7.42 -1.72
N MET A 32 5.36 -6.53 -1.44
CA MET A 32 4.44 -6.69 -0.31
C MET A 32 3.36 -7.72 -0.66
N GLU A 33 3.46 -8.92 -0.11
CA GLU A 33 2.46 -9.98 -0.37
C GLU A 33 1.19 -9.82 0.49
N ARG A 34 1.32 -9.34 1.73
CA ARG A 34 0.22 -9.23 2.71
C ARG A 34 0.40 -8.08 3.69
N GLY A 35 -0.72 -7.45 4.06
CA GLY A 35 -0.80 -6.47 5.13
C GLY A 35 -0.62 -5.03 4.69
N ILE A 36 -0.95 -4.11 5.60
CA ILE A 36 -0.85 -2.65 5.43
C ILE A 36 0.15 -2.15 6.49
N ARG A 37 1.00 -1.18 6.15
CA ARG A 37 2.10 -0.74 7.02
C ARG A 37 1.59 0.06 8.23
N GLN A 38 1.64 -0.49 9.43
CA GLN A 38 1.32 0.29 10.62
C GLN A 38 2.30 1.47 10.78
N GLY A 39 1.76 2.69 10.86
CA GLY A 39 2.55 3.92 10.95
C GLY A 39 2.87 4.61 9.62
N ASP A 40 2.47 4.03 8.48
CA ASP A 40 2.56 4.72 7.19
C ASP A 40 1.34 5.67 6.99
N PRO A 41 1.54 6.92 6.55
CA PRO A 41 0.45 7.89 6.39
C PRO A 41 -0.67 7.45 5.43
N LEU A 42 -0.37 6.58 4.46
CA LEU A 42 -1.34 6.07 3.48
C LEU A 42 -2.12 4.87 4.00
N SER A 43 -1.63 4.21 5.06
CA SER A 43 -2.22 2.97 5.57
C SER A 43 -3.67 3.07 6.04
N PRO A 44 -4.11 4.15 6.73
CA PRO A 44 -5.52 4.34 7.06
C PRO A 44 -6.40 4.42 5.80
N PHE A 45 -5.92 5.08 4.73
CA PHE A 45 -6.66 5.20 3.48
C PHE A 45 -6.75 3.87 2.75
N LEU A 46 -5.62 3.16 2.61
CA LEU A 46 -5.55 1.83 1.99
C LEU A 46 -6.46 0.82 2.69
N TYR A 47 -6.54 0.88 4.02
CA TYR A 47 -7.42 0.01 4.80
C TYR A 47 -8.90 0.29 4.52
N LEU A 48 -9.30 1.57 4.46
CA LEU A 48 -10.67 1.95 4.13
C LEU A 48 -11.08 1.53 2.71
N ILE A 49 -10.16 1.60 1.74
CA ILE A 49 -10.37 1.15 0.35
C ILE A 49 -10.54 -0.37 0.28
N GLY A 50 -9.69 -1.13 0.98
CA GLY A 50 -9.84 -2.59 1.05
C GLY A 50 -11.18 -2.99 1.67
N LEU A 51 -11.56 -2.32 2.76
CA LEU A 51 -12.84 -2.55 3.42
C LEU A 51 -14.05 -2.19 2.55
N SER A 52 -13.99 -1.09 1.77
CA SER A 52 -15.11 -0.67 0.93
C SER A 52 -15.32 -1.61 -0.26
N LEU A 53 -14.25 -2.17 -0.83
CA LEU A 53 -14.32 -3.21 -1.86
C LEU A 53 -14.92 -4.52 -1.32
N GLN A 54 -14.68 -4.84 -0.05
CA GLN A 54 -15.17 -6.07 0.58
C GLN A 54 -16.64 -6.00 1.00
N LYS A 55 -17.26 -4.81 0.97
CA LYS A 55 -18.70 -4.61 1.23
C LYS A 55 -19.60 -4.76 0.00
N GLU A 56 -19.04 -4.84 -1.21
CA GLU A 56 -19.80 -5.05 -2.45
C GLU A 56 -19.78 -6.51 -2.93
N GLY A 57 -19.46 -7.47 -2.04
CA GLY A 57 -19.46 -8.91 -2.31
C GLY A 57 -20.49 -9.67 -1.46
#